data_AF-A0A9D6DSD0-F1
#
_entry.id   AF-A0A9D6DSD0-F1
#
_cell.length_a   1.000
_cell.length_b   1.000
_cell.length_c   1.000
_cell.angle_alpha   90.00
_cell.angle_beta   90.00
_cell.angle_gamma   90.00
#
_symmetry.space_group_name_H-M   'P 1'
#
loop_
_entity.id
_entity.type
_entity.pdbx_description
1 polymer ?
#
loop_
_entity_poly.entity_id
_entity_poly.type
_entity_poly.pdbx_seq_one_letter_code
_entity_poly.pdbx_strand_id
1 'polypeptide(L)'
;LIFVRQKKWYRLPHLVGSGILALGLAAFFTIPALIEQKYVQVDTLISGYYNYSGHFVSLSQMLLSRFWGYGGSIFGTGDGMAFPIGHFHWIASILVILYLFYRYVKTKKLDKFILVVGLMVVIGWAAAFMAHSRSTFIWLRIPILAFFQFPWRFLTITTFAFSFIAGALALVIGKKKKILFIAPALLLLSIVIWNWEFFRIERRGPVSDEEKFSGEAWRIQQTAGIYDYLPKTAKMAPQAQRQKMVDVIEGVASVEDENQGTNWASFRTNVESKKTLVRIGIFYFPNWRVFVDGAEVGIFIPEEEAWGRMHIELSGGSHQVYLKLDNTPARDVSNMISLVTWVGLLTFPFWKRKVGVLKSRHGGILRAPRPHQ
;
A
#
# COMPACT_ATOMS: atom_id res chain seq x y z
N LEU A 1 0.31 27.88 -3.89
CA LEU A 1 -0.45 29.00 -3.26
C LEU A 1 0.17 29.53 -1.96
N ILE A 2 0.35 28.71 -0.90
CA ILE A 2 0.92 29.18 0.38
C ILE A 2 2.37 29.70 0.23
N PHE A 3 3.23 28.99 -0.53
CA PHE A 3 4.62 29.42 -0.77
C PHE A 3 4.73 30.72 -1.55
N VAL A 4 3.93 30.84 -2.61
CA VAL A 4 3.85 32.02 -3.48
C VAL A 4 3.46 33.26 -2.68
N ARG A 5 2.39 33.17 -1.86
CA ARG A 5 1.90 34.32 -1.08
C ARG A 5 2.81 34.68 0.09
N GLN A 6 3.38 33.69 0.79
CA GLN A 6 4.28 33.99 1.91
C GLN A 6 5.69 34.36 1.45
N LYS A 7 5.99 34.30 0.14
CA LYS A 7 7.33 34.47 -0.44
C LYS A 7 8.38 33.56 0.22
N LYS A 8 7.96 32.39 0.73
CA LYS A 8 8.83 31.45 1.47
C LYS A 8 9.38 30.34 0.56
N TRP A 9 9.87 30.72 -0.61
CA TRP A 9 10.44 29.80 -1.59
C TRP A 9 11.64 29.02 -1.01
N TYR A 10 12.35 29.59 -0.04
CA TYR A 10 13.43 28.92 0.69
C TYR A 10 13.00 27.61 1.39
N ARG A 11 11.69 27.37 1.57
CA ARG A 11 11.16 26.13 2.17
C ARG A 11 10.87 25.02 1.15
N LEU A 12 10.82 25.35 -0.14
CA LEU A 12 10.59 24.35 -1.20
C LEU A 12 11.67 23.27 -1.20
N PRO A 13 12.98 23.58 -1.06
CA PRO A 13 14.02 22.56 -0.94
C PRO A 13 13.79 21.59 0.23
N HIS A 14 13.24 22.07 1.35
CA HIS A 14 12.93 21.19 2.48
C HIS A 14 11.79 20.22 2.18
N LEU A 15 10.75 20.68 1.48
CA LEU A 15 9.66 19.79 1.06
C LEU A 15 10.12 18.76 0.03
N VAL A 16 10.91 19.19 -0.95
CA VAL A 16 11.52 18.28 -1.93
C VAL A 16 12.40 17.26 -1.22
N GLY A 17 13.24 17.72 -0.28
CA GLY A 17 14.05 16.86 0.57
C GLY A 17 13.21 15.86 1.37
N SER A 18 12.10 16.28 1.98
CA SER A 18 11.17 15.36 2.65
C SER A 18 10.55 14.34 1.69
N GLY A 19 10.21 14.72 0.47
CA GLY A 19 9.72 13.82 -0.56
C GLY A 19 10.77 12.78 -0.96
N ILE A 20 12.02 13.21 -1.22
CA ILE A 20 13.14 12.32 -1.53
C ILE A 20 13.40 11.35 -0.38
N LEU A 21 13.38 11.84 0.87
CA LEU A 21 13.54 10.99 2.04
C LEU A 21 12.41 9.96 2.15
N ALA A 22 11.16 10.35 1.91
CA ALA A 22 10.03 9.42 1.92
C ALA A 22 10.19 8.33 0.83
N LEU A 23 10.63 8.70 -0.37
CA LEU A 23 10.91 7.75 -1.45
C LEU A 23 12.10 6.83 -1.11
N GLY A 24 13.16 7.39 -0.53
CA GLY A 24 14.33 6.64 -0.08
C GLY A 24 13.97 5.61 0.99
N LEU A 25 13.17 5.99 1.99
CA LEU A 25 12.67 5.10 3.04
C LEU A 25 11.91 3.90 2.46
N ALA A 26 11.07 4.14 1.45
CA ALA A 26 10.25 3.10 0.83
C ALA A 26 10.97 2.33 -0.31
N ALA A 27 12.21 2.70 -0.65
CA ALA A 27 12.91 2.21 -1.84
C ALA A 27 13.00 0.68 -1.89
N PHE A 28 13.27 0.02 -0.76
CA PHE A 28 13.38 -1.44 -0.64
C PHE A 28 12.19 -2.18 -1.25
N PHE A 29 11.00 -1.57 -1.20
CA PHE A 29 9.77 -2.12 -1.77
C PHE A 29 9.46 -1.50 -3.15
N THR A 30 9.47 -0.17 -3.26
CA THR A 30 8.95 0.52 -4.45
C THR A 30 9.81 0.31 -5.68
N ILE A 31 11.15 0.23 -5.55
CA ILE A 31 12.03 0.03 -6.69
C ILE A 31 11.89 -1.39 -7.26
N PRO A 32 12.03 -2.48 -6.46
CA PRO A 32 11.78 -3.84 -6.98
C PRO A 32 10.37 -4.00 -7.52
N ALA A 33 9.35 -3.45 -6.84
CA ALA A 33 7.97 -3.52 -7.29
C ALA A 33 7.70 -2.83 -8.64
N LEU A 34 8.60 -1.95 -9.13
CA LEU A 34 8.51 -1.34 -10.47
C LEU A 34 9.40 -2.05 -11.49
N ILE A 35 10.62 -2.43 -11.11
CA ILE A 35 11.60 -3.02 -12.03
C ILE A 35 11.34 -4.51 -12.27
N GLU A 36 10.89 -5.23 -11.25
CA GLU A 36 10.72 -6.69 -11.27
C GLU A 36 9.32 -7.13 -11.73
N GLN A 37 8.42 -6.18 -12.05
CA GLN A 37 7.08 -6.51 -12.57
C GLN A 37 7.14 -7.39 -13.82
N LYS A 38 8.19 -7.25 -14.63
CA LYS A 38 8.43 -8.07 -15.82
C LYS A 38 8.55 -9.58 -15.54
N TYR A 39 8.83 -9.98 -14.30
CA TYR A 39 8.96 -11.39 -13.92
C TYR A 39 7.63 -12.03 -13.52
N VAL A 40 6.59 -11.22 -13.32
CA VAL A 40 5.30 -11.65 -12.83
C VAL A 40 4.17 -11.14 -13.71
N GLN A 41 3.00 -11.74 -13.57
CA GLN A 41 1.79 -11.35 -14.28
C GLN A 41 1.09 -10.24 -13.51
N VAL A 42 1.28 -8.99 -13.95
CA VAL A 42 0.62 -7.82 -13.37
C VAL A 42 -0.62 -7.39 -14.14
N ASP A 43 -0.82 -7.90 -15.36
CA ASP A 43 -1.98 -7.58 -16.21
C ASP A 43 -3.29 -8.10 -15.60
N THR A 44 -3.22 -9.17 -14.80
CA THR A 44 -4.34 -9.70 -14.00
C THR A 44 -4.85 -8.69 -12.98
N LEU A 45 -3.98 -7.80 -12.48
CA LEU A 45 -4.32 -6.79 -11.48
C LEU A 45 -5.15 -5.64 -12.06
N ILE A 46 -5.28 -5.51 -13.37
CA ILE A 46 -6.00 -4.41 -14.03
C ILE A 46 -7.08 -4.89 -15.00
N SER A 47 -7.31 -6.19 -15.06
CA SER A 47 -8.24 -6.84 -15.98
C SER A 47 -9.32 -7.61 -15.23
N GLY A 48 -10.35 -8.06 -15.96
CA GLY A 48 -11.49 -8.75 -15.38
C GLY A 48 -12.14 -7.90 -14.27
N TYR A 49 -12.38 -8.52 -13.12
CA TYR A 49 -12.92 -7.86 -11.93
C TYR A 49 -12.12 -6.63 -11.51
N TYR A 50 -10.79 -6.62 -11.66
CA TYR A 50 -9.96 -5.49 -11.21
C TYR A 50 -9.93 -4.29 -12.17
N ASN A 51 -10.70 -4.33 -13.26
CA ASN A 51 -10.80 -3.19 -14.15
C ASN A 51 -11.55 -2.02 -13.48
N TYR A 52 -10.82 -0.93 -13.25
CA TYR A 52 -11.32 0.26 -12.56
C TYR A 52 -12.59 0.85 -13.18
N SER A 53 -12.82 0.68 -14.49
CA SER A 53 -13.98 1.27 -15.17
C SER A 53 -15.31 0.74 -14.64
N GLY A 54 -15.32 -0.47 -14.08
CA GLY A 54 -16.51 -1.06 -13.47
C GLY A 54 -16.82 -0.56 -12.06
N HIS A 55 -15.85 0.06 -11.39
CA HIS A 55 -15.88 0.34 -9.94
C HIS A 55 -16.00 1.82 -9.58
N PHE A 56 -16.42 2.66 -10.51
CA PHE A 56 -16.71 4.07 -10.24
C PHE A 56 -17.96 4.20 -9.37
N VAL A 57 -17.91 5.15 -8.43
CA VAL A 57 -19.02 5.44 -7.52
C VAL A 57 -19.98 6.41 -8.18
N SER A 58 -21.28 6.16 -8.08
CA SER A 58 -22.30 7.12 -8.52
C SER A 58 -22.48 8.28 -7.52
N LEU A 59 -22.98 9.44 -7.98
CA LEU A 59 -23.32 10.55 -7.09
C LEU A 59 -24.32 10.15 -6.01
N SER A 60 -25.29 9.28 -6.34
CA SER A 60 -26.29 8.81 -5.39
C SER A 60 -25.64 7.98 -4.28
N GLN A 61 -24.80 7.00 -4.63
CA GLN A 61 -24.05 6.20 -3.65
C GLN A 61 -23.15 7.08 -2.77
N MET A 62 -22.48 8.07 -3.36
CA MET A 62 -21.49 8.90 -2.67
C MET A 62 -22.11 9.97 -1.75
N LEU A 63 -23.21 10.61 -2.15
CA LEU A 63 -23.75 11.79 -1.46
C LEU A 63 -25.09 11.55 -0.76
N LEU A 64 -25.94 10.66 -1.29
CA LEU A 64 -27.33 10.52 -0.86
C LEU A 64 -27.60 9.22 -0.11
N SER A 65 -26.98 8.12 -0.55
CA SER A 65 -27.22 6.79 -0.01
C SER A 65 -26.94 6.68 1.49
N ARG A 66 -27.70 5.82 2.15
CA ARG A 66 -27.50 5.37 3.53
C ARG A 66 -27.25 3.86 3.61
N PHE A 67 -26.89 3.25 2.49
CA PHE A 67 -26.59 1.83 2.45
C PHE A 67 -25.33 1.51 3.24
N TRP A 68 -25.41 0.48 4.08
CA TRP A 68 -24.28 -0.15 4.74
C TRP A 68 -24.37 -1.66 4.53
N GLY A 69 -23.27 -2.25 4.08
CA GLY A 69 -23.17 -3.67 3.79
C GLY A 69 -21.73 -4.14 3.93
N TYR A 70 -21.55 -5.46 3.85
CA TYR A 70 -20.29 -6.16 4.10
C TYR A 70 -19.77 -6.90 2.86
N GLY A 71 -20.46 -6.77 1.72
CA GLY A 71 -20.02 -7.36 0.46
C GLY A 71 -18.90 -6.54 -0.19
N GLY A 72 -18.49 -6.95 -1.40
CA GLY A 72 -17.48 -6.25 -2.19
C GLY A 72 -18.06 -5.17 -3.09
N SER A 73 -17.17 -4.42 -3.75
CA SER A 73 -17.57 -3.62 -4.90
C SER A 73 -17.84 -4.54 -6.10
N ILE A 74 -18.85 -4.23 -6.90
CA ILE A 74 -19.15 -4.95 -8.14
C ILE A 74 -19.23 -3.96 -9.28
N PHE A 75 -19.47 -4.45 -10.49
CA PHE A 75 -19.70 -3.56 -11.62
C PHE A 75 -21.05 -2.88 -11.53
N GLY A 76 -21.05 -1.56 -11.71
CA GLY A 76 -22.25 -0.73 -11.63
C GLY A 76 -22.51 -0.22 -10.21
N THR A 77 -23.78 -0.11 -9.81
CA THR A 77 -24.18 0.53 -8.54
C THR A 77 -24.78 -0.44 -7.52
N GLY A 78 -24.76 -1.75 -7.81
CA GLY A 78 -25.31 -2.79 -6.96
C GLY A 78 -24.33 -3.30 -5.88
N ASP A 79 -23.35 -2.48 -5.50
CA ASP A 79 -22.28 -2.85 -4.58
C ASP A 79 -22.78 -3.35 -3.23
N GLY A 80 -22.10 -4.37 -2.71
CA GLY A 80 -22.32 -4.89 -1.36
C GLY A 80 -21.60 -4.09 -0.28
N MET A 81 -20.71 -3.16 -0.65
CA MET A 81 -20.03 -2.24 0.26
C MET A 81 -20.58 -0.81 0.19
N ALA A 82 -20.34 -0.05 1.27
CA ALA A 82 -20.78 1.33 1.40
C ALA A 82 -19.79 2.32 0.75
N PHE A 83 -20.31 3.24 -0.06
CA PHE A 83 -19.60 4.42 -0.59
C PHE A 83 -20.07 5.83 -0.15
N PRO A 84 -21.04 6.02 0.76
CA PRO A 84 -21.36 7.36 1.22
C PRO A 84 -20.17 8.06 1.88
N ILE A 85 -19.91 9.32 1.53
CA ILE A 85 -18.95 10.20 2.24
C ILE A 85 -19.48 10.53 3.66
N GLY A 86 -20.80 10.46 3.83
CA GLY A 86 -21.52 10.88 5.04
C GLY A 86 -22.10 12.28 4.88
N HIS A 87 -23.40 12.42 5.16
CA HIS A 87 -24.16 13.65 4.89
C HIS A 87 -23.58 14.86 5.61
N PHE A 88 -23.23 14.72 6.89
CA PHE A 88 -22.62 15.81 7.66
C PHE A 88 -21.30 16.30 7.07
N HIS A 89 -20.48 15.42 6.51
CA HIS A 89 -19.16 15.76 5.98
C HIS A 89 -19.27 16.57 4.69
N TRP A 90 -20.04 16.11 3.71
CA TRP A 90 -20.16 16.83 2.45
C TRP A 90 -21.00 18.12 2.60
N ILE A 91 -22.05 18.11 3.44
CA ILE A 91 -22.83 19.32 3.73
C ILE A 91 -21.95 20.37 4.43
N ALA A 92 -21.18 19.98 5.45
CA ALA A 92 -20.21 20.87 6.09
C ALA A 92 -19.21 21.44 5.09
N SER A 93 -18.73 20.62 4.15
CA SER A 93 -17.82 21.05 3.08
C SER A 93 -18.43 22.15 2.21
N ILE A 94 -19.70 21.99 1.78
CA ILE A 94 -20.43 23.01 1.01
C ILE A 94 -20.62 24.29 1.84
N LEU A 95 -21.03 24.18 3.11
CA LEU A 95 -21.20 25.35 3.99
C LEU A 95 -19.89 26.12 4.18
N VAL A 96 -18.77 25.42 4.33
CA VAL A 96 -17.45 26.05 4.42
C VAL A 96 -17.06 26.70 3.10
N ILE A 97 -17.32 26.09 1.94
CA ILE A 97 -17.08 26.72 0.63
C ILE A 97 -17.81 28.06 0.55
N LEU A 98 -19.11 28.08 0.88
CA LEU A 98 -19.93 29.29 0.87
C LEU A 98 -19.38 30.35 1.83
N TYR A 99 -18.97 29.95 3.03
CA TYR A 99 -18.35 30.85 4.01
C TYR A 99 -17.01 31.42 3.53
N LEU A 100 -16.13 30.59 2.97
CA LEU A 100 -14.85 31.02 2.42
C LEU A 100 -15.06 32.03 1.27
N PHE A 101 -16.03 31.77 0.41
CA PHE A 101 -16.40 32.66 -0.68
C PHE A 101 -16.96 34.00 -0.16
N TYR A 102 -17.93 33.97 0.76
CA TYR A 102 -18.47 35.16 1.42
C TYR A 102 -17.37 36.01 2.05
N ARG A 103 -16.47 35.37 2.81
CA ARG A 103 -15.37 36.04 3.49
C ARG A 103 -14.38 36.64 2.49
N TYR A 104 -14.07 35.93 1.41
CA TYR A 104 -13.23 36.46 0.35
C TYR A 104 -13.88 37.66 -0.34
N VAL A 105 -15.16 37.61 -0.67
CA VAL A 105 -15.88 38.74 -1.29
C VAL A 105 -15.88 39.96 -0.37
N LYS A 106 -16.13 39.78 0.93
CA LYS A 106 -16.17 40.86 1.92
C LYS A 106 -14.81 41.48 2.21
N THR A 107 -13.76 40.66 2.33
CA THR A 107 -12.44 41.13 2.78
C THR A 107 -11.44 41.33 1.67
N LYS A 108 -11.68 40.72 0.50
CA LYS A 108 -10.76 40.59 -0.64
C LYS A 108 -9.37 40.03 -0.25
N LYS A 109 -9.28 39.31 0.87
CA LYS A 109 -8.03 38.77 1.43
C LYS A 109 -8.09 37.24 1.48
N LEU A 110 -7.06 36.57 0.96
CA LEU A 110 -6.84 35.13 1.15
C LEU A 110 -5.86 34.88 2.31
N ASP A 111 -6.35 34.97 3.55
CA ASP A 111 -5.50 34.73 4.71
C ASP A 111 -5.12 33.24 4.88
N LYS A 112 -4.33 32.93 5.93
CA LYS A 112 -3.86 31.56 6.19
C LYS A 112 -5.03 30.57 6.34
N PHE A 113 -6.12 30.98 6.97
CA PHE A 113 -7.29 30.13 7.14
C PHE A 113 -7.92 29.77 5.79
N ILE A 114 -8.21 30.77 4.94
CA ILE A 114 -8.79 30.54 3.61
C ILE A 114 -7.87 29.67 2.76
N LEU A 115 -6.56 29.88 2.83
CA LEU A 115 -5.61 29.09 2.04
C LEU A 115 -5.51 27.63 2.47
N VAL A 116 -5.47 27.36 3.78
CA VAL A 116 -5.34 25.99 4.31
C VAL A 116 -6.65 25.23 4.11
N VAL A 117 -7.78 25.81 4.51
CA VAL A 117 -9.09 25.17 4.38
C VAL A 117 -9.49 25.06 2.91
N GLY A 118 -9.23 26.10 2.11
CA GLY A 118 -9.45 26.07 0.66
C GLY A 118 -8.62 25.02 -0.06
N LEU A 119 -7.38 24.77 0.39
CA LEU A 119 -6.58 23.64 -0.14
C LEU A 119 -7.23 22.29 0.17
N MET A 120 -7.73 22.09 1.40
CA MET A 120 -8.43 20.86 1.77
C MET A 120 -9.74 20.69 0.99
N VAL A 121 -10.47 21.79 0.73
CA VAL A 121 -11.64 21.79 -0.15
C VAL A 121 -11.26 21.27 -1.54
N VAL A 122 -10.21 21.84 -2.15
CA VAL A 122 -9.76 21.41 -3.49
C VAL A 122 -9.35 19.93 -3.47
N ILE A 123 -8.57 19.49 -2.48
CA ILE A 123 -8.13 18.09 -2.36
C ILE A 123 -9.33 17.15 -2.20
N GLY A 124 -10.26 17.46 -1.29
CA GLY A 124 -11.40 16.60 -1.00
C GLY A 124 -12.36 16.47 -2.17
N TRP A 125 -12.71 17.58 -2.83
CA TRP A 125 -13.60 17.54 -3.99
C TRP A 125 -12.92 16.98 -5.24
N ALA A 126 -11.61 17.20 -5.43
CA ALA A 126 -10.86 16.53 -6.49
C ALA A 126 -10.78 15.02 -6.28
N ALA A 127 -10.59 14.55 -5.04
CA ALA A 127 -10.63 13.14 -4.70
C ALA A 127 -12.03 12.53 -4.92
N ALA A 128 -13.09 13.20 -4.48
CA ALA A 128 -14.47 12.79 -4.76
C ALA A 128 -14.75 12.69 -6.26
N PHE A 129 -14.21 13.64 -7.05
CA PHE A 129 -14.30 13.60 -8.51
C PHE A 129 -13.57 12.39 -9.10
N MET A 130 -12.36 12.08 -8.63
CA MET A 130 -11.60 10.90 -9.07
C MET A 130 -12.29 9.57 -8.78
N ALA A 131 -13.14 9.51 -7.74
CA ALA A 131 -13.96 8.34 -7.43
C ALA A 131 -15.17 8.18 -8.36
N HIS A 132 -15.54 9.22 -9.11
CA HIS A 132 -16.72 9.24 -9.99
C HIS A 132 -16.34 9.04 -11.47
N SER A 133 -17.21 8.40 -12.25
CA SER A 133 -16.96 8.05 -13.68
C SER A 133 -16.73 9.26 -14.59
N ARG A 134 -17.14 10.46 -14.17
CA ARG A 134 -16.83 11.69 -14.91
C ARG A 134 -15.33 12.00 -14.96
N SER A 135 -14.52 11.38 -14.10
CA SER A 135 -13.06 11.49 -14.13
C SER A 135 -12.39 10.53 -15.12
N THR A 136 -13.11 9.65 -15.82
CA THR A 136 -12.51 8.63 -16.72
C THR A 136 -11.48 9.20 -17.70
N PHE A 137 -11.67 10.43 -18.18
CA PHE A 137 -10.71 11.08 -19.08
C PHE A 137 -9.31 11.28 -18.45
N ILE A 138 -9.21 11.36 -17.12
CA ILE A 138 -7.95 11.43 -16.37
C ILE A 138 -7.34 10.02 -16.29
N TRP A 139 -8.15 9.02 -15.94
CA TRP A 139 -7.72 7.61 -15.85
C TRP A 139 -7.17 7.09 -17.18
N LEU A 140 -7.81 7.45 -18.30
CA LEU A 140 -7.33 7.10 -19.64
C LEU A 140 -6.00 7.76 -20.00
N ARG A 141 -5.67 8.93 -19.43
CA ARG A 141 -4.43 9.67 -19.70
C ARG A 141 -3.28 9.31 -18.78
N ILE A 142 -3.58 8.68 -17.64
CA ILE A 142 -2.59 8.34 -16.62
C ILE A 142 -2.68 6.83 -16.34
N PRO A 143 -2.08 5.96 -17.18
CA PRO A 143 -2.28 4.51 -17.12
C PRO A 143 -1.93 3.86 -15.78
N ILE A 144 -0.97 4.42 -15.03
CA ILE A 144 -0.60 3.92 -13.69
C ILE A 144 -1.78 3.94 -12.71
N LEU A 145 -2.81 4.77 -12.96
CA LEU A 145 -4.02 4.78 -12.12
C LEU A 145 -4.77 3.46 -12.16
N ALA A 146 -4.69 2.68 -13.24
CA ALA A 146 -5.35 1.37 -13.33
C ALA A 146 -4.94 0.43 -12.20
N PHE A 147 -3.70 0.51 -11.72
CA PHE A 147 -3.19 -0.28 -10.59
C PHE A 147 -3.80 0.11 -9.22
N PHE A 148 -4.52 1.24 -9.14
CA PHE A 148 -5.35 1.50 -7.95
C PHE A 148 -6.55 0.56 -7.89
N GLN A 149 -6.95 -0.06 -9.01
CA GLN A 149 -8.06 -1.01 -9.21
C GLN A 149 -9.45 -0.44 -8.95
N PHE A 150 -9.59 0.38 -7.92
CA PHE A 150 -10.86 0.78 -7.35
C PHE A 150 -10.90 2.30 -7.17
N PRO A 151 -11.57 3.05 -8.05
CA PRO A 151 -11.69 4.51 -7.96
C PRO A 151 -12.26 5.00 -6.62
N TRP A 152 -13.14 4.21 -6.00
CA TRP A 152 -13.68 4.51 -4.67
C TRP A 152 -12.62 4.65 -3.57
N ARG A 153 -11.37 4.16 -3.75
CA ARG A 153 -10.26 4.40 -2.81
C ARG A 153 -9.95 5.90 -2.63
N PHE A 154 -10.28 6.74 -3.61
CA PHE A 154 -10.17 8.19 -3.45
C PHE A 154 -11.11 8.74 -2.38
N LEU A 155 -12.20 8.03 -2.02
CA LEU A 155 -13.07 8.43 -0.91
C LEU A 155 -12.34 8.46 0.43
N THR A 156 -11.26 7.70 0.63
CA THR A 156 -10.42 7.82 1.84
C THR A 156 -9.81 9.21 1.97
N ILE A 157 -9.33 9.78 0.85
CA ILE A 157 -8.78 11.14 0.81
C ILE A 157 -9.90 12.16 1.01
N THR A 158 -11.06 11.94 0.38
CA THR A 158 -12.26 12.77 0.55
C THR A 158 -12.70 12.85 2.01
N THR A 159 -12.81 11.71 2.69
CA THR A 159 -13.22 11.63 4.10
C THR A 159 -12.25 12.39 4.98
N PHE A 160 -10.93 12.18 4.83
CA PHE A 160 -9.93 12.92 5.59
C PHE A 160 -10.06 14.44 5.37
N ALA A 161 -10.15 14.88 4.11
CA ALA A 161 -10.27 16.29 3.77
C ALA A 161 -11.57 16.90 4.32
N PHE A 162 -12.70 16.20 4.21
CA PHE A 162 -14.00 16.71 4.67
C PHE A 162 -14.11 16.71 6.20
N SER A 163 -13.53 15.75 6.90
CA SER A 163 -13.42 15.79 8.37
C SER A 163 -12.56 16.98 8.82
N PHE A 164 -11.46 17.28 8.13
CA PHE A 164 -10.66 18.48 8.40
C PHE A 164 -11.48 19.77 8.19
N ILE A 165 -12.23 19.85 7.08
CA ILE A 165 -13.09 21.00 6.75
C ILE A 165 -14.21 21.17 7.79
N ALA A 166 -14.84 20.07 8.22
CA ALA A 166 -15.84 20.10 9.28
C ALA A 166 -15.26 20.64 10.59
N GLY A 167 -14.03 20.25 10.96
CA GLY A 167 -13.32 20.82 12.10
C GLY A 167 -13.07 22.34 11.97
N ALA A 168 -12.89 22.84 10.75
CA ALA A 168 -12.72 24.28 10.51
C ALA A 168 -13.97 25.10 10.84
N LEU A 169 -15.18 24.51 10.82
CA LEU A 169 -16.42 25.20 11.24
C LEU A 169 -16.37 25.66 12.69
N ALA A 170 -15.69 24.93 13.58
CA ALA A 170 -15.52 25.33 14.98
C ALA A 170 -14.78 26.68 15.10
N LEU A 171 -13.89 26.99 14.15
CA LEU A 171 -13.17 28.27 14.10
C LEU A 171 -14.03 29.41 13.53
N VAL A 172 -15.09 29.08 12.79
CA VAL A 172 -16.02 30.03 12.17
C VAL A 172 -17.13 30.46 13.14
N ILE A 173 -17.68 29.51 13.90
CA ILE A 173 -18.87 29.71 14.77
C ILE A 173 -18.58 30.61 15.99
N GLY A 174 -17.31 30.88 16.29
CA GLY A 174 -16.88 31.99 17.14
C GLY A 174 -16.14 31.57 18.43
N LYS A 175 -15.45 32.53 19.04
CA LYS A 175 -14.53 32.30 20.19
C LYS A 175 -15.24 32.16 21.56
N LYS A 176 -16.57 32.15 21.62
CA LYS A 176 -17.27 31.99 22.89
C LYS A 176 -17.00 30.57 23.40
N LYS A 177 -16.22 30.45 24.48
CA LYS A 177 -15.71 29.18 25.01
C LYS A 177 -16.81 28.10 25.11
N LYS A 178 -18.01 28.43 25.56
CA LYS A 178 -19.14 27.48 25.65
C LYS A 178 -19.59 26.90 24.30
N ILE A 179 -19.69 27.75 23.26
CA ILE A 179 -20.12 27.32 21.92
C ILE A 179 -19.06 26.41 21.26
N LEU A 180 -17.78 26.66 21.55
CA LEU A 180 -16.66 25.86 21.06
C LEU A 180 -16.67 24.41 21.56
N PHE A 181 -17.27 24.13 22.72
CA PHE A 181 -17.40 22.77 23.25
C PHE A 181 -18.75 22.13 22.93
N ILE A 182 -19.84 22.89 23.02
CA ILE A 182 -21.21 22.36 22.83
C ILE A 182 -21.47 22.00 21.37
N ALA A 183 -21.09 22.86 20.41
CA ALA A 183 -21.40 22.62 19.00
C ALA A 183 -20.70 21.37 18.42
N PRO A 184 -19.40 21.13 18.68
CA PRO A 184 -18.76 19.88 18.27
C PRO A 184 -19.34 18.66 18.99
N ALA A 185 -19.67 18.76 20.28
CA ALA A 185 -20.28 17.66 21.02
C ALA A 185 -21.66 17.27 20.45
N LEU A 186 -22.50 18.27 20.14
CA LEU A 186 -23.79 18.03 19.49
C LEU A 186 -23.62 17.47 18.08
N LEU A 187 -22.68 17.99 17.29
CA LEU A 187 -22.39 17.44 15.96
C LEU A 187 -21.95 15.97 16.05
N LEU A 188 -21.06 15.63 16.98
CA LEU A 188 -20.62 14.26 17.22
C LEU A 188 -21.81 13.37 17.64
N LEU A 189 -22.64 13.83 18.57
CA LEU A 189 -23.83 13.11 18.99
C LEU A 189 -24.81 12.90 17.83
N SER A 190 -25.05 13.92 17.00
CA SER A 190 -25.89 13.81 15.80
C SER A 190 -25.32 12.83 14.78
N ILE A 191 -24.00 12.81 14.57
CA ILE A 191 -23.35 11.83 13.70
C ILE A 191 -23.54 10.42 14.24
N VAL A 192 -23.35 10.19 15.55
CA VAL A 192 -23.53 8.87 16.17
C VAL A 192 -24.98 8.40 16.06
N ILE A 193 -25.94 9.26 16.44
CA ILE A 193 -27.37 8.94 16.33
C ILE A 193 -27.76 8.65 14.88
N TRP A 194 -27.30 9.49 13.95
CA TRP A 194 -27.60 9.31 12.52
C TRP A 194 -27.05 8.01 11.96
N ASN A 195 -25.85 7.59 12.38
CA ASN A 195 -25.21 6.37 11.88
C ASN A 195 -25.45 5.16 12.80
N TRP A 196 -26.35 5.25 13.79
CA TRP A 196 -26.57 4.19 14.78
C TRP A 196 -26.90 2.83 14.14
N GLU A 197 -27.65 2.85 13.04
CA GLU A 197 -28.05 1.64 12.33
C GLU A 197 -26.89 0.91 11.65
N PHE A 198 -25.74 1.56 11.45
CA PHE A 198 -24.55 0.96 10.84
C PHE A 198 -23.73 0.14 11.84
N PHE A 199 -23.92 0.34 13.15
CA PHE A 199 -23.27 -0.43 14.21
C PHE A 199 -23.94 -1.80 14.40
N ARG A 200 -24.14 -2.52 13.31
CA ARG A 200 -24.58 -3.92 13.29
C ARG A 200 -23.34 -4.79 13.10
N ILE A 201 -23.47 -6.08 13.39
CA ILE A 201 -22.41 -7.06 13.12
C ILE A 201 -22.98 -8.00 12.06
N GLU A 202 -22.24 -8.28 10.99
CA GLU A 202 -22.69 -9.19 9.93
C GLU A 202 -22.87 -10.63 10.45
N ARG A 203 -21.84 -11.13 11.13
CA ARG A 203 -21.80 -12.50 11.65
C ARG A 203 -21.32 -12.49 13.09
N ARG A 204 -22.06 -13.17 13.97
CA ARG A 204 -21.68 -13.43 15.36
C ARG A 204 -21.14 -14.85 15.50
N GLY A 205 -20.27 -15.06 16.48
CA GLY A 205 -19.73 -16.37 16.86
C GLY A 205 -18.21 -16.42 16.73
N PRO A 206 -17.52 -17.22 17.57
CA PRO A 206 -16.12 -17.52 17.33
C PRO A 206 -16.01 -18.31 16.03
N VAL A 207 -15.12 -17.88 15.14
CA VAL A 207 -14.60 -18.79 14.10
C VAL A 207 -13.34 -19.38 14.71
N SER A 208 -13.32 -20.68 14.98
CA SER A 208 -12.14 -21.33 15.51
C SER A 208 -11.02 -21.33 14.46
N ASP A 209 -9.76 -21.47 14.91
CA ASP A 209 -8.65 -21.63 13.97
C ASP A 209 -8.85 -22.88 13.10
N GLU A 210 -9.37 -23.96 13.66
CA GLU A 210 -9.72 -25.17 12.91
C GLU A 210 -10.72 -24.89 11.78
N GLU A 211 -11.77 -24.10 12.04
CA GLU A 211 -12.74 -23.71 11.02
C GLU A 211 -12.14 -22.80 9.94
N LYS A 212 -11.16 -21.94 10.28
CA LYS A 212 -10.48 -21.08 9.29
C LYS A 212 -9.46 -21.83 8.44
N PHE A 213 -8.79 -22.81 9.02
CA PHE A 213 -7.69 -23.55 8.41
C PHE A 213 -8.12 -24.94 7.91
N SER A 214 -9.42 -25.18 7.75
CA SER A 214 -9.96 -26.40 7.16
C SER A 214 -10.95 -26.12 6.02
N GLY A 215 -11.17 -27.14 5.20
CA GLY A 215 -12.19 -27.17 4.15
C GLY A 215 -12.14 -25.99 3.17
N GLU A 216 -13.32 -25.45 2.87
CA GLU A 216 -13.51 -24.40 1.88
C GLU A 216 -12.91 -23.06 2.31
N ALA A 217 -12.96 -22.72 3.60
CA ALA A 217 -12.42 -21.46 4.12
C ALA A 217 -10.89 -21.38 3.91
N TRP A 218 -10.20 -22.50 4.13
CA TRP A 218 -8.78 -22.60 3.86
C TRP A 218 -8.46 -22.56 2.37
N ARG A 219 -9.23 -23.28 1.54
CA ARG A 219 -9.10 -23.25 0.09
C ARG A 219 -9.24 -21.83 -0.47
N ILE A 220 -10.23 -21.07 0.01
CA ILE A 220 -10.41 -19.66 -0.37
C ILE A 220 -9.18 -18.85 0.03
N GLN A 221 -8.69 -18.96 1.26
CA GLN A 221 -7.49 -18.21 1.69
C GLN A 221 -6.25 -18.49 0.84
N GLN A 222 -6.05 -19.74 0.43
CA GLN A 222 -4.93 -20.11 -0.44
C GLN A 222 -5.09 -19.61 -1.88
N THR A 223 -6.33 -19.44 -2.35
CA THR A 223 -6.64 -19.09 -3.74
C THR A 223 -6.99 -17.60 -3.95
N ALA A 224 -7.29 -16.86 -2.88
CA ALA A 224 -7.84 -15.50 -2.91
C ALA A 224 -6.97 -14.43 -3.58
N GLY A 225 -5.71 -14.75 -3.90
CA GLY A 225 -4.81 -13.90 -4.67
C GLY A 225 -3.83 -14.72 -5.51
N ILE A 226 -4.17 -15.95 -5.88
CA ILE A 226 -3.22 -16.85 -6.57
C ILE A 226 -2.84 -16.35 -7.97
N TYR A 227 -3.68 -15.49 -8.56
CA TYR A 227 -3.40 -14.81 -9.83
C TYR A 227 -2.66 -13.49 -9.64
N ASP A 228 -2.47 -13.03 -8.40
CA ASP A 228 -1.72 -11.82 -8.10
C ASP A 228 -0.23 -12.16 -8.14
N TYR A 229 0.50 -11.55 -9.07
CA TYR A 229 1.95 -11.71 -9.21
C TYR A 229 2.44 -13.14 -9.51
N LEU A 230 1.60 -13.96 -10.14
CA LEU A 230 2.02 -15.28 -10.61
C LEU A 230 3.24 -15.11 -11.57
N PRO A 231 4.30 -15.92 -11.46
CA PRO A 231 5.46 -15.77 -12.34
C PRO A 231 5.09 -15.89 -13.83
N LYS A 232 5.83 -15.21 -14.70
CA LYS A 232 5.63 -15.30 -16.16
C LYS A 232 5.84 -16.72 -16.71
N THR A 233 6.53 -17.58 -15.97
CA THR A 233 6.74 -18.99 -16.31
C THR A 233 5.54 -19.88 -16.01
N ALA A 234 4.58 -19.42 -15.22
CA ALA A 234 3.36 -20.17 -14.94
C ALA A 234 2.27 -19.83 -15.96
N LYS A 235 1.72 -20.84 -16.63
CA LYS A 235 0.64 -20.70 -17.62
C LYS A 235 -0.72 -20.53 -16.95
N MET A 236 -0.91 -21.13 -15.77
CA MET A 236 -2.11 -21.03 -14.96
C MET A 236 -1.81 -21.20 -13.48
N ALA A 237 -2.74 -20.77 -12.64
CA ALA A 237 -2.66 -21.02 -11.21
C ALA A 237 -2.91 -22.51 -10.87
N PRO A 238 -2.24 -23.06 -9.83
CA PRO A 238 -2.59 -24.36 -9.27
C PRO A 238 -4.06 -24.44 -8.87
N GLN A 239 -4.69 -25.59 -9.13
CA GLN A 239 -6.10 -25.82 -8.85
C GLN A 239 -6.36 -26.43 -7.47
N ALA A 240 -5.30 -26.89 -6.80
CA ALA A 240 -5.37 -27.55 -5.51
C ALA A 240 -4.16 -27.17 -4.64
N GLN A 241 -4.32 -27.38 -3.34
CA GLN A 241 -3.24 -27.22 -2.38
C GLN A 241 -2.09 -28.16 -2.70
N ARG A 242 -0.87 -27.63 -2.60
CA ARG A 242 0.36 -28.43 -2.65
C ARG A 242 0.38 -29.45 -1.51
N GLN A 243 0.48 -30.74 -1.85
CA GLN A 243 0.53 -31.84 -0.89
C GLN A 243 1.96 -32.12 -0.39
N LYS A 244 2.94 -32.10 -1.30
CA LYS A 244 4.37 -32.27 -1.00
C LYS A 244 5.17 -31.13 -1.62
N MET A 245 6.29 -30.78 -1.02
CA MET A 245 7.20 -29.80 -1.62
C MET A 245 7.97 -30.43 -2.78
N VAL A 246 8.16 -31.74 -2.79
CA VAL A 246 8.94 -32.43 -3.82
C VAL A 246 8.16 -33.61 -4.41
N ASP A 247 8.05 -33.62 -5.74
CA ASP A 247 7.46 -34.73 -6.49
C ASP A 247 8.54 -35.41 -7.34
N VAL A 248 8.60 -36.74 -7.30
CA VAL A 248 9.40 -37.54 -8.25
C VAL A 248 8.58 -37.74 -9.51
N ILE A 249 9.05 -37.20 -10.64
CA ILE A 249 8.34 -37.22 -11.92
C ILE A 249 8.76 -38.41 -12.76
N GLU A 250 10.07 -38.69 -12.82
CA GLU A 250 10.64 -39.84 -13.51
C GLU A 250 11.73 -40.48 -12.67
N GLY A 251 11.86 -41.81 -12.74
CA GLY A 251 12.81 -42.58 -11.94
C GLY A 251 12.22 -43.02 -10.59
N VAL A 252 13.08 -43.57 -9.74
CA VAL A 252 12.73 -44.08 -8.40
C VAL A 252 13.61 -43.38 -7.38
N ALA A 253 12.97 -42.66 -6.44
CA ALA A 253 13.65 -42.01 -5.33
C ALA A 253 12.71 -41.83 -4.14
N SER A 254 13.25 -41.90 -2.92
CA SER A 254 12.56 -41.42 -1.71
C SER A 254 12.93 -39.96 -1.43
N VAL A 255 12.02 -39.22 -0.80
CA VAL A 255 12.26 -37.83 -0.35
C VAL A 255 11.91 -37.72 1.11
N GLU A 256 12.81 -37.11 1.89
CA GLU A 256 12.75 -36.97 3.34
C GLU A 256 13.22 -35.56 3.74
N ASP A 257 12.97 -35.17 5.00
CA ASP A 257 13.43 -33.91 5.60
C ASP A 257 13.06 -32.65 4.79
N GLU A 258 11.86 -32.61 4.22
CA GLU A 258 11.34 -31.45 3.49
C GLU A 258 11.13 -30.25 4.43
N ASN A 259 11.94 -29.21 4.26
CA ASN A 259 11.88 -27.96 5.04
C ASN A 259 11.83 -26.75 4.10
N GLN A 260 11.09 -25.72 4.50
CA GLN A 260 10.93 -24.51 3.70
C GLN A 260 10.88 -23.25 4.59
N GLY A 261 11.60 -22.21 4.17
CA GLY A 261 11.45 -20.84 4.69
C GLY A 261 10.98 -19.86 3.60
N THR A 262 11.05 -18.56 3.89
CA THR A 262 10.55 -17.51 2.98
C THR A 262 11.37 -17.39 1.69
N ASN A 263 12.67 -17.69 1.75
CA ASN A 263 13.59 -17.57 0.61
C ASN A 263 14.56 -18.75 0.48
N TRP A 264 14.21 -19.89 1.07
CA TRP A 264 15.01 -21.11 1.01
C TRP A 264 14.14 -22.35 1.16
N ALA A 265 14.65 -23.49 0.71
CA ALA A 265 14.07 -24.80 0.96
C ALA A 265 15.17 -25.87 0.99
N SER A 266 14.90 -27.00 1.62
CA SER A 266 15.84 -28.13 1.65
C SER A 266 15.11 -29.45 1.76
N PHE A 267 15.70 -30.50 1.21
CA PHE A 267 15.24 -31.87 1.36
C PHE A 267 16.39 -32.85 1.16
N ARG A 268 16.22 -34.08 1.63
CA ARG A 268 17.10 -35.19 1.31
C ARG A 268 16.39 -36.12 0.34
N THR A 269 17.14 -36.72 -0.55
CA THR A 269 16.63 -37.78 -1.41
C THR A 269 17.56 -38.97 -1.44
N ASN A 270 17.01 -40.15 -1.63
CA ASN A 270 17.75 -41.35 -1.95
C ASN A 270 17.27 -41.86 -3.31
N VAL A 271 18.12 -41.72 -4.33
CA VAL A 271 17.81 -42.03 -5.72
C VAL A 271 18.30 -43.45 -6.04
N GLU A 272 17.36 -44.35 -6.31
CA GLU A 272 17.66 -45.76 -6.63
C GLU A 272 17.97 -45.95 -8.13
N SER A 273 17.36 -45.12 -8.98
CA SER A 273 17.57 -45.19 -10.43
C SER A 273 18.87 -44.49 -10.86
N LYS A 274 19.33 -44.69 -12.09
CA LYS A 274 20.55 -44.01 -12.59
C LYS A 274 20.38 -42.47 -12.63
N LYS A 275 19.15 -42.02 -12.88
CA LYS A 275 18.79 -40.62 -13.03
C LYS A 275 17.31 -40.45 -12.71
N THR A 276 17.00 -39.49 -11.84
CA THR A 276 15.64 -39.16 -11.42
C THR A 276 15.35 -37.70 -11.74
N LEU A 277 14.17 -37.44 -12.31
CA LEU A 277 13.65 -36.09 -12.49
C LEU A 277 12.79 -35.72 -11.29
N VAL A 278 13.14 -34.63 -10.63
CA VAL A 278 12.46 -34.14 -9.44
C VAL A 278 11.86 -32.76 -9.70
N ARG A 279 10.57 -32.62 -9.39
CA ARG A 279 9.86 -31.35 -9.42
C ARG A 279 9.77 -30.76 -8.01
N ILE A 280 10.09 -29.49 -7.91
CA ILE A 280 10.04 -28.72 -6.68
C ILE A 280 8.77 -27.87 -6.73
N GLY A 281 7.88 -28.09 -5.77
CA GLY A 281 6.61 -27.40 -5.54
C GLY A 281 6.77 -25.94 -5.09
N ILE A 282 7.73 -25.22 -5.65
CA ILE A 282 7.99 -23.80 -5.48
C ILE A 282 7.99 -23.18 -6.88
N PHE A 283 7.22 -22.11 -7.05
CA PHE A 283 7.22 -21.37 -8.31
C PHE A 283 8.58 -20.78 -8.60
N TYR A 284 8.99 -20.82 -9.87
CA TYR A 284 10.20 -20.14 -10.27
C TYR A 284 10.03 -18.62 -10.20
N PHE A 285 11.07 -17.97 -9.69
CA PHE A 285 11.31 -16.54 -9.71
C PHE A 285 12.81 -16.35 -9.99
N PRO A 286 13.25 -15.28 -10.68
CA PRO A 286 14.68 -15.11 -10.95
C PRO A 286 15.56 -15.16 -9.71
N ASN A 287 16.76 -15.72 -9.87
CA ASN A 287 17.78 -15.91 -8.83
C ASN A 287 17.47 -16.99 -7.78
N TRP A 288 16.57 -17.93 -8.08
CA TRP A 288 16.63 -19.23 -7.41
C TRP A 288 17.90 -19.98 -7.84
N ARG A 289 18.68 -20.42 -6.86
CA ARG A 289 19.82 -21.32 -7.02
C ARG A 289 19.56 -22.62 -6.27
N VAL A 290 19.97 -23.73 -6.86
CA VAL A 290 19.79 -25.07 -6.28
C VAL A 290 21.16 -25.71 -6.15
N PHE A 291 21.42 -26.29 -4.99
CA PHE A 291 22.67 -26.94 -4.63
C PHE A 291 22.38 -28.40 -4.29
N VAL A 292 23.10 -29.32 -4.93
CA VAL A 292 23.07 -30.76 -4.65
C VAL A 292 24.43 -31.11 -4.06
N ASP A 293 24.45 -31.55 -2.80
CA ASP A 293 25.66 -31.84 -2.02
C ASP A 293 26.66 -30.67 -2.01
N GLY A 294 26.13 -29.44 -2.02
CA GLY A 294 26.90 -28.19 -2.03
C GLY A 294 27.34 -27.70 -3.41
N ALA A 295 27.19 -28.50 -4.46
CA ALA A 295 27.46 -28.08 -5.84
C ALA A 295 26.21 -27.46 -6.48
N GLU A 296 26.35 -26.29 -7.11
CA GLU A 296 25.23 -25.65 -7.82
C GLU A 296 24.83 -26.45 -9.06
N VAL A 297 23.54 -26.71 -9.21
CA VAL A 297 22.96 -27.41 -10.36
C VAL A 297 22.00 -26.51 -11.12
N GLY A 298 21.86 -26.76 -12.41
CA GLY A 298 20.90 -26.05 -13.25
C GLY A 298 19.45 -26.40 -12.87
N ILE A 299 18.58 -25.41 -12.99
CA ILE A 299 17.13 -25.58 -12.92
C ILE A 299 16.52 -25.37 -14.30
N PHE A 300 15.42 -26.04 -14.56
CA PHE A 300 14.61 -25.80 -15.77
C PHE A 300 13.12 -25.93 -15.45
N ILE A 301 12.31 -25.44 -16.38
CA ILE A 301 10.85 -25.53 -16.34
C ILE A 301 10.44 -26.19 -17.65
N PRO A 302 10.01 -27.46 -17.61
CA PRO A 302 9.54 -28.16 -18.80
C PRO A 302 8.36 -27.43 -19.45
N GLU A 303 8.17 -27.59 -20.76
CA GLU A 303 7.11 -26.89 -21.48
C GLU A 303 5.71 -27.31 -21.01
N GLU A 304 5.56 -28.57 -20.60
CA GLU A 304 4.35 -29.15 -20.03
C GLU A 304 4.04 -28.68 -18.61
N GLU A 305 4.97 -28.02 -17.91
CA GLU A 305 4.76 -27.54 -16.54
C GLU A 305 3.85 -26.31 -16.54
N ALA A 306 2.55 -26.56 -16.34
CA ALA A 306 1.53 -25.53 -16.37
C ALA A 306 1.65 -24.48 -15.26
N TRP A 307 2.28 -24.80 -14.12
CA TRP A 307 2.33 -23.93 -12.94
C TRP A 307 3.67 -23.20 -12.79
N GLY A 308 4.64 -23.39 -13.70
CA GLY A 308 5.92 -22.66 -13.66
C GLY A 308 6.83 -23.05 -12.50
N ARG A 309 6.80 -24.33 -12.09
CA ARG A 309 7.60 -24.90 -11.00
C ARG A 309 8.97 -25.38 -11.46
N MET A 310 9.95 -25.32 -10.57
CA MET A 310 11.33 -25.69 -10.87
C MET A 310 11.51 -27.21 -10.93
N HIS A 311 12.32 -27.69 -11.87
CA HIS A 311 12.75 -29.08 -11.99
C HIS A 311 14.27 -29.20 -11.93
N ILE A 312 14.75 -30.29 -11.35
CA ILE A 312 16.15 -30.67 -11.29
C ILE A 312 16.31 -32.16 -11.60
N GLU A 313 17.47 -32.52 -12.13
CA GLU A 313 17.86 -33.91 -12.36
C GLU A 313 18.85 -34.33 -11.29
N LEU A 314 18.64 -35.53 -10.72
CA LEU A 314 19.50 -36.10 -9.69
C LEU A 314 20.05 -37.44 -10.17
N SER A 315 21.34 -37.65 -9.93
CA SER A 315 22.00 -38.94 -10.19
C SER A 315 21.61 -39.99 -9.16
N GLY A 316 21.93 -41.25 -9.42
CA GLY A 316 21.80 -42.32 -8.43
C GLY A 316 22.66 -42.08 -7.19
N GLY A 317 22.08 -42.30 -6.00
CA GLY A 317 22.72 -42.08 -4.71
C GLY A 317 21.89 -41.25 -3.74
N SER A 318 22.43 -41.02 -2.55
CA SER A 318 21.83 -40.14 -1.56
C SER A 318 22.34 -38.71 -1.74
N HIS A 319 21.41 -37.76 -1.81
CA HIS A 319 21.71 -36.36 -2.06
C HIS A 319 21.02 -35.44 -1.06
N GLN A 320 21.73 -34.42 -0.61
CA GLN A 320 21.16 -33.29 0.10
C GLN A 320 20.94 -32.12 -0.86
N VAL A 321 19.68 -31.69 -0.99
CA VAL A 321 19.31 -30.59 -1.87
C VAL A 321 18.97 -29.35 -1.04
N TYR A 322 19.58 -28.22 -1.40
CA TYR A 322 19.30 -26.91 -0.81
C TYR A 322 18.95 -25.91 -1.91
N LEU A 323 17.94 -25.08 -1.66
CA LEU A 323 17.50 -24.02 -2.55
C LEU A 323 17.61 -22.68 -1.84
N LYS A 324 18.04 -21.67 -2.57
CA LYS A 324 18.09 -20.29 -2.10
C LYS A 324 17.55 -19.33 -3.16
N LEU A 325 16.66 -18.44 -2.75
CA LEU A 325 16.31 -17.26 -3.53
C LEU A 325 17.20 -16.10 -3.09
N ASP A 326 18.10 -15.70 -3.97
CA ASP A 326 18.97 -14.57 -3.73
C ASP A 326 18.37 -13.26 -4.18
N ASN A 327 18.89 -12.17 -3.63
CA ASN A 327 18.49 -10.85 -4.07
C ASN A 327 18.87 -10.66 -5.54
N THR A 328 18.04 -9.88 -6.22
CA THR A 328 18.44 -9.29 -7.49
C THR A 328 19.30 -8.05 -7.21
N PRO A 329 20.09 -7.58 -8.19
CA PRO A 329 20.78 -6.30 -8.07
C PRO A 329 19.83 -5.13 -7.74
N ALA A 330 18.59 -5.18 -8.24
CA ALA A 330 17.59 -4.15 -7.94
C ALA A 330 17.20 -4.14 -6.46
N ARG A 331 17.04 -5.32 -5.84
CA ARG A 331 16.78 -5.46 -4.40
C ARG A 331 17.97 -5.02 -3.56
N ASP A 332 19.19 -5.39 -3.93
CA ASP A 332 20.37 -5.00 -3.15
C ASP A 332 20.56 -3.48 -3.13
N VAL A 333 20.46 -2.84 -4.30
CA VAL A 333 20.54 -1.37 -4.41
C VAL A 333 19.40 -0.70 -3.64
N SER A 334 18.17 -1.20 -3.75
CA SER A 334 17.01 -0.58 -3.10
C SER A 334 17.02 -0.75 -1.58
N ASN A 335 17.45 -1.91 -1.08
CA ASN A 335 17.69 -2.17 0.33
C ASN A 335 18.74 -1.21 0.88
N MET A 336 19.85 -1.02 0.15
CA MET A 336 20.92 -0.10 0.54
C MET A 336 20.42 1.36 0.60
N ILE A 337 19.67 1.82 -0.41
CA ILE A 337 19.07 3.18 -0.41
C ILE A 337 18.16 3.36 0.81
N SER A 338 17.30 2.40 1.10
CA SER A 338 16.40 2.46 2.25
C SER A 338 17.17 2.47 3.57
N LEU A 339 18.16 1.59 3.73
CA LEU A 339 18.99 1.51 4.92
C LEU A 339 19.75 2.82 5.18
N VAL A 340 20.44 3.36 4.16
CA VAL A 340 21.16 4.63 4.26
C VAL A 340 20.20 5.77 4.61
N THR A 341 18.99 5.78 4.04
CA THR A 341 17.97 6.79 4.34
C THR A 341 17.48 6.69 5.78
N TRP A 342 17.20 5.48 6.27
CA TRP A 342 16.81 5.22 7.66
C TRP A 342 17.91 5.63 8.64
N VAL A 343 19.15 5.17 8.42
CA VAL A 343 20.30 5.52 9.26
C VAL A 343 20.53 7.03 9.25
N GLY A 344 20.45 7.68 8.09
CA GLY A 344 20.56 9.13 7.97
C GLY A 344 19.51 9.86 8.81
N LEU A 345 18.25 9.44 8.73
CA LEU A 345 17.16 10.04 9.50
C LEU A 345 17.29 9.84 11.01
N LEU A 346 17.68 8.63 11.44
CA LEU A 346 17.84 8.31 12.87
C LEU A 346 19.06 9.00 13.48
N THR A 347 20.14 9.18 12.71
CA THR A 347 21.39 9.80 13.19
C THR A 347 21.41 11.33 13.06
N PHE A 348 20.59 11.90 12.17
CA PHE A 348 20.54 13.34 11.89
C PHE A 348 20.36 14.23 13.14
N PRO A 349 19.45 13.92 14.10
CA PRO A 349 19.29 14.72 15.32
C PRO A 349 20.56 14.77 16.17
N PHE A 350 21.31 13.67 16.25
CA PHE A 350 22.55 13.56 17.03
C PHE A 350 23.70 14.32 16.37
N TRP A 351 23.81 14.22 15.05
CA TRP A 351 24.79 14.96 14.28
C TRP A 351 24.56 16.48 14.37
N LYS A 352 23.30 16.92 14.25
CA LYS A 352 22.92 18.33 14.39
C LYS A 352 23.25 18.90 15.78
N ARG A 353 23.06 18.12 16.85
CA ARG A 353 23.44 18.52 18.22
C ARG A 353 24.95 18.73 18.34
N LYS A 354 25.78 17.81 17.83
CA LYS A 354 27.25 17.95 17.85
C LYS A 354 27.74 19.19 17.09
N VAL A 355 27.22 19.43 15.87
CA VAL A 355 27.61 20.59 15.06
C VAL A 355 27.16 21.92 15.70
N GLY A 356 25.98 21.94 16.34
CA GLY A 356 25.51 23.10 17.10
C GLY A 356 26.42 23.45 18.30
N VAL A 357 26.89 22.43 19.02
CA VAL A 357 27.85 22.58 20.14
C VAL A 357 29.23 23.03 19.64
N LEU A 358 29.69 22.56 18.48
CA LEU A 358 30.97 22.99 17.89
C LEU A 358 30.92 24.45 17.42
N LYS A 359 29.81 24.90 16.83
CA LYS A 359 29.63 26.31 16.42
C LYS A 359 29.54 27.27 17.60
N SER A 360 28.89 26.89 18.71
CA SER A 360 28.85 27.76 19.90
C SER A 360 30.22 27.91 20.57
N ARG A 361 31.07 26.88 20.52
CA ARG A 361 32.44 26.94 21.05
C ARG A 361 33.38 27.82 20.24
N HIS A 362 33.20 27.92 18.92
CA HIS A 362 34.05 28.74 18.06
C HIS A 362 33.53 30.18 17.85
N GLY A 363 32.25 30.45 18.12
CA GLY A 363 31.66 31.79 18.02
C GLY A 363 31.78 32.67 19.27
N GLY A 364 32.40 32.17 20.34
CA GLY A 364 32.57 32.89 21.62
C GLY A 364 33.83 33.76 21.70
N ILE A 365 34.71 33.72 20.70
CA ILE A 365 35.94 34.51 20.65
C ILE A 365 35.69 35.69 19.72
N LEU A 366 35.12 36.79 20.23
CA LEU A 366 35.17 38.17 19.71
C LEU A 366 34.11 39.02 20.47
N ARG A 367 34.27 39.16 21.78
CA ARG A 367 33.79 40.35 22.51
C ARG A 367 35.01 41.06 23.04
N ALA A 368 35.44 42.10 22.31
CA ALA A 368 36.47 43.00 22.78
C ALA A 368 36.02 43.65 24.11
N PRO A 369 36.93 43.88 25.07
CA PRO A 369 36.59 44.61 26.30
C PRO A 369 36.24 46.06 25.93
N ARG A 370 35.15 46.59 26.50
CA ARG A 370 34.92 48.04 26.49
C ARG A 370 36.02 48.68 27.34
N PRO A 371 36.72 49.71 26.87
CA PRO A 371 37.60 50.46 27.74
C PRO A 371 36.74 51.24 28.72
N HIS A 372 37.06 51.09 30.00
CA HIS A 372 36.65 52.02 31.04
C HIS A 372 37.21 53.40 30.71
N GLN A 373 36.33 54.39 30.56
CA GLN A 373 36.45 55.72 31.14
C GLN A 373 35.07 56.39 31.13
#